data_AF-A0A1T5F521-F1
#
_entry.id   AF-A0A1T5F521-F1
#
_cell.length_a   1.000
_cell.length_b   1.000
_cell.length_c   1.000
_cell.angle_alpha   90.00
_cell.angle_beta   90.00
_cell.angle_gamma   90.00
#
_symmetry.space_group_name_H-M   'P 1'
#
loop_
_entity.id
_entity.type
_entity.pdbx_description
1 polymer ?
#
loop_
_entity_poly.entity_id
_entity_poly.type
_entity_poly.pdbx_seq_one_letter_code
_entity_poly.pdbx_strand_id
1 'polypeptide(L)'
;MEIKCIKHIEVGSFDSPEQFLNSDYNQKANTKEDKKDPTINAYGYQEGYILPTTSDQDNIINETFKKNVRKGYNLLNNQCATATQKALNAAGIKSSVQIFVTGGFSYPITYNINPYLPSTAFNSIKNNNPIGKSVYKTKK
;
A
#
# COMPACT_ATOMS: atom_id res chain seq x y z
N MET A 1 7.41 12.75 -0.20
CA MET A 1 6.03 13.30 -0.06
C MET A 1 5.17 12.25 0.64
N GLU A 2 4.80 12.50 1.91
CA GLU A 2 4.20 11.49 2.79
C GLU A 2 2.74 11.17 2.46
N ILE A 3 2.50 9.90 2.16
CA ILE A 3 1.19 9.32 1.91
C ILE A 3 0.53 9.02 3.26
N LYS A 4 -0.37 9.92 3.70
CA LYS A 4 -1.19 9.77 4.91
C LYS A 4 -2.24 8.65 4.78
N CYS A 5 -1.82 7.40 4.98
CA CYS A 5 -2.70 6.31 5.44
C CYS A 5 -2.31 5.82 6.85
N ILE A 6 -1.74 6.68 7.69
CA ILE A 6 -1.57 6.45 9.13
C ILE A 6 -1.85 7.80 9.79
N LYS A 7 -2.82 7.85 10.68
CA LYS A 7 -3.14 9.05 11.46
C LYS A 7 -2.14 9.18 12.62
N HIS A 8 -0.85 9.29 12.32
CA HIS A 8 0.20 9.60 13.28
C HIS A 8 1.09 10.68 12.66
N ILE A 9 0.60 11.92 12.76
CA ILE A 9 1.27 13.14 12.29
C ILE A 9 2.42 13.55 13.24
N GLU A 10 2.62 12.85 14.36
CA GLU A 10 3.52 13.29 15.44
C GLU A 10 4.94 12.71 15.39
N VAL A 11 5.23 11.72 14.54
CA VAL A 11 6.51 10.98 14.61
C VAL A 11 7.56 11.47 13.61
N GLY A 12 7.22 12.48 12.80
CA GLY A 12 8.13 13.08 11.82
C GLY A 12 8.23 12.31 10.50
N SER A 13 8.97 12.88 9.55
CA SER A 13 9.21 12.29 8.23
C SER A 13 10.43 11.38 8.23
N PHE A 14 10.41 10.37 7.35
CA PHE A 14 11.56 9.49 7.09
C PHE A 14 12.17 9.81 5.73
N ASP A 15 13.51 9.81 5.64
CA ASP A 15 14.24 10.11 4.41
C ASP A 15 14.23 8.94 3.42
N SER A 16 13.95 7.72 3.90
CA SER A 16 13.82 6.52 3.07
C SER A 16 12.86 5.47 3.65
N PRO A 17 12.31 4.58 2.82
CA PRO A 17 11.57 3.40 3.27
C PRO A 17 12.38 2.51 4.20
N GLU A 18 13.68 2.35 3.96
CA GLU A 18 14.60 1.62 4.83
C GLU A 18 14.70 2.23 6.22
N GLN A 19 14.80 3.57 6.33
CA GLN A 19 14.80 4.27 7.62
C GLN A 19 13.48 4.06 8.36
N PHE A 20 12.34 4.14 7.67
CA PHE A 20 11.04 3.83 8.26
C PHE A 20 11.00 2.39 8.80
N LEU A 21 11.38 1.39 7.97
CA LEU A 21 11.30 -0.02 8.35
C LEU A 21 12.15 -0.35 9.58
N ASN A 22 13.30 0.30 9.71
CA ASN A 22 14.25 0.10 10.81
C ASN A 22 14.06 1.04 12.00
N SER A 23 13.14 2.00 11.91
CA SER A 23 12.84 2.94 12.98
C SER A 23 12.20 2.24 14.19
N ASP A 24 12.40 2.82 15.37
CA ASP A 24 11.72 2.38 16.59
C ASP A 24 10.21 2.68 16.55
N TYR A 25 9.74 3.48 15.59
CA TYR A 25 8.33 3.67 15.32
C TYR A 25 7.68 2.42 14.69
N ASN A 26 8.41 1.66 13.87
CA ASN A 26 7.88 0.48 13.17
C ASN A 26 7.89 -0.78 14.05
N GLN A 27 6.97 -0.83 15.02
CA GLN A 27 6.81 -1.94 15.97
C GLN A 27 5.43 -2.58 15.89
N LYS A 28 5.39 -3.90 16.09
CA LYS A 28 4.15 -4.66 16.20
C LYS A 28 3.62 -4.52 17.62
N ALA A 29 2.36 -4.14 17.76
CA ALA A 29 1.71 -4.13 19.07
C ALA A 29 1.56 -5.55 19.62
N ASN A 30 2.01 -5.76 20.86
CA ASN A 30 1.89 -7.01 21.59
C ASN A 30 0.77 -6.95 22.65
N THR A 31 0.43 -5.74 23.11
CA THR A 31 -0.63 -5.49 24.10
C THR A 31 -1.76 -4.60 23.56
N LYS A 32 -2.84 -4.40 24.33
CA LYS A 32 -3.90 -3.46 23.96
C LYS A 32 -3.46 -2.01 24.17
N GLU A 33 -2.54 -1.81 25.10
CA GLU A 33 -1.92 -0.54 25.46
C GLU A 33 -1.01 -0.06 24.32
N ASP A 34 -0.21 -0.97 23.75
CA ASP A 34 0.61 -0.73 22.55
C ASP A 34 -0.22 -0.24 21.36
N LYS A 35 -1.45 -0.73 21.21
CA LYS A 35 -2.35 -0.27 20.13
C LYS A 35 -2.81 1.18 20.29
N LYS A 36 -2.67 1.73 21.48
CA LYS A 36 -3.02 3.12 21.81
C LYS A 36 -1.78 4.02 21.91
N ASP A 37 -0.58 3.45 21.87
CA ASP A 37 0.68 4.18 21.95
C ASP A 37 0.93 4.92 20.63
N PRO A 38 0.94 6.26 20.62
CA PRO A 38 1.17 7.05 19.41
C PRO A 38 2.63 7.00 18.91
N THR A 39 3.56 6.53 19.76
CA THR A 39 4.99 6.44 19.44
C THR A 39 5.36 5.20 18.64
N ILE A 40 4.40 4.31 18.35
CA ILE A 40 4.58 3.17 17.46
C ILE A 40 3.45 3.08 16.44
N ASN A 41 3.71 2.42 15.31
CA ASN A 41 2.69 2.21 14.28
C ASN A 41 1.75 1.03 14.58
N ALA A 42 2.06 0.20 15.58
CA ALA A 42 1.36 -1.02 15.98
C ALA A 42 1.27 -2.14 14.91
N TYR A 43 1.78 -1.93 13.69
CA TYR A 43 1.75 -2.88 12.58
C TYR A 43 3.03 -3.72 12.50
N GLY A 44 4.20 -3.10 12.69
CA GLY A 44 5.51 -3.77 12.60
C GLY A 44 5.80 -4.38 11.22
N TYR A 45 5.74 -3.56 10.16
CA TYR A 45 6.00 -3.97 8.78
C TYR A 45 7.39 -4.59 8.63
N GLN A 46 7.50 -5.66 7.85
CA GLN A 46 8.74 -6.41 7.63
C GLN A 46 9.39 -6.12 6.28
N GLU A 47 8.61 -5.64 5.31
CA GLU A 47 9.07 -5.37 3.96
C GLU A 47 8.34 -4.17 3.35
N GLY A 48 8.95 -3.64 2.29
CA GLY A 48 8.39 -2.61 1.43
C GLY A 48 8.83 -2.82 -0.01
N TYR A 49 8.20 -2.08 -0.92
CA TYR A 49 8.52 -2.10 -2.35
C TYR A 49 8.60 -0.69 -2.88
N ILE A 50 9.77 -0.32 -3.40
CA ILE A 50 10.03 0.99 -3.98
C ILE A 50 9.75 0.89 -5.48
N LEU A 51 8.76 1.67 -5.93
CA LEU A 51 8.45 1.82 -7.34
C LEU A 51 9.28 2.97 -7.92
N PRO A 52 10.03 2.77 -9.01
CA PRO A 52 10.67 3.87 -9.71
C PRO A 52 9.59 4.67 -10.45
N THR A 53 9.39 5.90 -10.02
CA THR A 53 8.36 6.81 -10.55
C THR A 53 9.00 8.09 -11.08
N THR A 54 8.30 8.76 -11.97
CA THR A 54 8.62 10.14 -12.36
C THR A 54 7.96 11.12 -11.40
N SER A 55 8.43 12.38 -11.39
CA SER A 55 7.81 13.44 -10.60
C SER A 55 6.33 13.65 -10.95
N ASP A 56 5.95 13.50 -12.21
CA ASP A 56 4.55 13.58 -12.65
C ASP A 56 3.72 12.43 -12.08
N GLN A 57 4.25 11.21 -12.10
CA GLN A 57 3.59 10.06 -11.49
C GLN A 57 3.42 10.26 -9.99
N ASP A 58 4.45 10.74 -9.28
CA ASP A 58 4.38 11.03 -7.85
C ASP A 58 3.31 12.07 -7.52
N ASN A 59 3.21 13.12 -8.34
CA ASN A 59 2.17 14.15 -8.19
C ASN A 59 0.77 13.55 -8.37
N ILE A 60 0.56 12.76 -9.43
CA ILE A 60 -0.72 12.10 -9.70
C ILE A 60 -1.09 11.13 -8.56
N ILE A 61 -0.13 10.33 -8.09
CA ILE A 61 -0.31 9.39 -6.98
C ILE A 61 -0.73 10.15 -5.73
N ASN A 62 0.00 11.19 -5.34
CA ASN A 62 -0.29 11.97 -4.14
C ASN A 62 -1.68 12.61 -4.19
N GLU A 63 -2.01 13.31 -5.27
CA GLU A 63 -3.30 14.00 -5.40
C GLU A 63 -4.46 13.01 -5.44
N THR A 64 -4.32 11.92 -6.20
CA THR A 64 -5.34 10.87 -6.27
C THR A 64 -5.51 10.17 -4.93
N PHE A 65 -4.42 9.88 -4.23
CA PHE A 65 -4.45 9.25 -2.92
C PHE A 65 -5.17 10.14 -1.89
N LYS A 66 -4.77 11.41 -1.78
CA LYS A 66 -5.43 12.40 -0.90
C LYS A 66 -6.92 12.52 -1.21
N LYS A 67 -7.29 12.57 -2.49
CA LYS A 67 -8.68 12.61 -2.94
C LYS A 67 -9.47 11.36 -2.52
N ASN A 68 -8.88 10.17 -2.57
CA ASN A 68 -9.55 8.93 -2.16
C ASN A 68 -9.67 8.82 -0.64
N VAL A 69 -8.63 9.17 0.13
CA VAL A 69 -8.69 9.13 1.60
C VAL A 69 -9.72 10.14 2.15
N ARG A 70 -9.87 11.31 1.51
CA ARG A 70 -10.89 12.32 1.88
C ARG A 70 -12.34 11.85 1.71
N LYS A 71 -12.60 10.81 0.89
CA LYS A 71 -13.96 10.27 0.68
C LYS A 71 -14.49 9.47 1.87
N GLY A 72 -13.71 9.32 2.95
CA GLY A 72 -14.08 8.56 4.14
C GLY A 72 -13.81 7.07 3.98
N TYR A 73 -13.46 6.42 5.08
CA TYR A 73 -13.18 4.98 5.09
C TYR A 73 -14.46 4.18 4.79
N ASN A 74 -14.40 3.27 3.83
CA ASN A 74 -15.47 2.33 3.55
C ASN A 74 -14.87 0.94 3.33
N LEU A 75 -15.29 -0.01 4.16
CA LEU A 75 -14.85 -1.41 4.14
C LEU A 75 -15.06 -2.08 2.78
N LEU A 76 -16.00 -1.66 1.95
CA LEU A 76 -16.29 -2.33 0.68
C LEU A 76 -15.56 -1.69 -0.51
N ASN A 77 -15.27 -0.38 -0.47
CA ASN A 77 -14.82 0.34 -1.68
C ASN A 77 -13.74 1.42 -1.46
N ASN A 78 -13.35 1.67 -0.20
CA ASN A 78 -12.40 2.73 0.14
C ASN A 78 -11.58 2.42 1.42
N GLN A 79 -10.92 1.26 1.41
CA GLN A 79 -9.91 0.87 2.38
C GLN A 79 -8.48 1.16 1.86
N CYS A 80 -7.47 1.07 2.73
CA CYS A 80 -6.10 1.47 2.45
C CYS A 80 -5.52 0.89 1.14
N ALA A 81 -5.65 -0.43 0.91
CA ALA A 81 -5.11 -1.05 -0.30
C ALA A 81 -5.87 -0.60 -1.56
N THR A 82 -7.18 -0.37 -1.50
CA THR A 82 -7.96 0.14 -2.62
C THR A 82 -7.61 1.61 -2.93
N ALA A 83 -7.38 2.44 -1.91
CA ALA A 83 -6.95 3.82 -2.10
C ALA A 83 -5.55 3.88 -2.75
N THR A 84 -4.60 3.07 -2.28
CA THR A 84 -3.27 2.94 -2.87
C THR A 84 -3.34 2.46 -4.33
N GLN A 85 -4.09 1.39 -4.60
CA GLN A 85 -4.23 0.86 -5.96
C GLN A 85 -4.91 1.84 -6.92
N LYS A 86 -5.92 2.61 -6.47
CA LYS A 86 -6.53 3.67 -7.28
C LYS A 86 -5.52 4.76 -7.64
N ALA A 87 -4.68 5.16 -6.69
CA ALA A 87 -3.65 6.16 -6.91
C ALA A 87 -2.58 5.68 -7.90
N LEU A 88 -2.11 4.44 -7.76
CA LEU A 88 -1.14 3.83 -8.67
C LEU A 88 -1.71 3.69 -10.09
N ASN A 89 -2.91 3.14 -10.24
CA ASN A 89 -3.54 2.97 -11.55
C ASN A 89 -3.79 4.32 -12.25
N ALA A 90 -4.12 5.38 -11.50
CA ALA A 90 -4.29 6.72 -12.06
C ALA A 90 -2.98 7.30 -12.64
N ALA A 91 -1.83 6.90 -12.09
CA ALA A 91 -0.50 7.25 -12.60
C ALA A 91 0.03 6.26 -13.67
N GLY A 92 -0.82 5.35 -14.17
CA GLY A 92 -0.44 4.34 -15.15
C GLY A 92 0.35 3.17 -14.58
N ILE A 93 0.48 3.06 -13.26
CA ILE A 93 1.20 1.98 -12.58
C ILE A 93 0.22 0.85 -12.29
N LYS A 94 0.42 -0.29 -12.96
CA LYS A 94 -0.51 -1.42 -12.91
C LYS A 94 -0.46 -2.09 -11.53
N SER A 95 -1.62 -2.15 -10.86
CA SER A 95 -1.74 -2.80 -9.54
C SER A 95 -2.69 -4.00 -9.52
N SER A 96 -3.42 -4.26 -10.60
CA SER A 96 -4.49 -5.26 -10.66
C SER A 96 -3.96 -6.69 -10.80
N VAL A 97 -4.72 -7.66 -10.30
CA VAL A 97 -4.56 -9.08 -10.65
C VAL A 97 -5.50 -9.45 -11.78
N GLN A 98 -5.08 -10.40 -12.60
CA GLN A 98 -5.93 -11.04 -13.58
C GLN A 98 -6.59 -12.26 -12.95
N ILE A 99 -7.93 -12.36 -13.02
CA ILE A 99 -8.69 -13.53 -12.58
C ILE A 99 -9.39 -14.18 -13.76
N PHE A 100 -9.53 -15.50 -13.67
CA PHE A 100 -10.26 -16.32 -14.63
C PHE A 100 -11.57 -16.75 -13.98
N VAL A 101 -12.69 -16.46 -14.64
CA VAL A 101 -14.00 -16.92 -14.20
C VAL A 101 -14.53 -17.88 -15.26
N THR A 102 -14.74 -19.13 -14.85
CA THR A 102 -15.38 -20.16 -15.68
C THR A 102 -16.79 -20.40 -15.15
N GLY A 103 -17.79 -19.84 -15.85
CA GLY A 103 -19.18 -20.27 -15.68
C GLY A 103 -19.39 -21.55 -16.47
N GLY A 104 -20.04 -22.55 -15.87
CA GLY A 104 -20.26 -23.87 -16.48
C GLY A 104 -20.66 -23.79 -17.96
N PHE A 105 -19.89 -24.48 -18.81
CA PHE A 105 -19.99 -24.55 -20.27
C PHE A 105 -19.51 -23.35 -21.11
N SER A 106 -18.89 -22.30 -20.54
CA SER A 106 -18.35 -21.17 -21.31
C SER A 106 -16.82 -21.05 -21.26
N TYR A 107 -16.24 -20.50 -22.32
CA TYR A 107 -14.81 -20.14 -22.41
C TYR A 107 -14.42 -19.21 -21.25
N PRO A 108 -13.21 -19.35 -20.68
CA PRO A 108 -12.77 -18.54 -19.56
C PRO A 108 -12.76 -17.05 -19.94
N ILE A 109 -13.52 -16.24 -19.21
CA ILE A 109 -13.46 -14.78 -19.34
C ILE A 109 -12.41 -14.26 -18.37
N THR A 110 -11.58 -13.35 -18.88
CA THR A 110 -10.47 -12.76 -18.16
C THR A 110 -10.86 -11.37 -17.64
N TYR A 111 -10.75 -11.15 -16.33
CA TYR A 111 -11.02 -9.85 -15.71
C TYR A 111 -9.77 -9.33 -14.98
N ASN A 112 -9.54 -8.01 -15.04
CA ASN A 112 -8.57 -7.34 -14.18
C ASN A 112 -9.30 -6.76 -12.97
N ILE A 113 -8.92 -7.18 -11.77
CA ILE A 113 -9.49 -6.68 -10.52
C ILE A 113 -8.40 -6.13 -9.61
N ASN A 114 -8.75 -5.12 -8.80
CA ASN A 114 -7.87 -4.62 -7.73
C ASN A 114 -8.12 -5.45 -6.46
N PRO A 115 -7.15 -6.24 -5.97
CA PRO A 115 -7.36 -7.06 -4.79
C PRO A 115 -7.81 -6.26 -3.58
N TYR A 116 -8.78 -6.82 -2.86
CA TYR A 116 -9.24 -6.26 -1.60
C TYR A 116 -8.19 -6.45 -0.49
N LEU A 117 -7.63 -7.66 -0.39
CA LEU A 117 -6.65 -8.02 0.64
C LEU A 117 -5.32 -7.29 0.42
N PRO A 118 -4.77 -6.60 1.44
CA PRO A 118 -3.51 -5.87 1.32
C PRO A 118 -2.33 -6.73 0.86
N SER A 119 -2.22 -7.97 1.33
CA SER A 119 -1.14 -8.89 0.93
C SER A 119 -1.20 -9.23 -0.57
N THR A 120 -2.40 -9.54 -1.08
CA THR A 120 -2.60 -9.81 -2.51
C THR A 120 -2.33 -8.55 -3.35
N ALA A 121 -2.76 -7.38 -2.88
CA ALA A 121 -2.49 -6.11 -3.55
C ALA A 121 -0.98 -5.78 -3.59
N PHE A 122 -0.26 -6.02 -2.48
CA PHE A 122 1.19 -5.82 -2.43
C PHE A 122 1.91 -6.72 -3.45
N ASN A 123 1.57 -8.01 -3.46
CA ASN A 123 2.15 -8.97 -4.39
C ASN A 123 1.80 -8.65 -5.84
N SER A 124 0.57 -8.21 -6.13
CA SER A 124 0.17 -7.85 -7.48
C SER A 124 0.89 -6.59 -7.97
N ILE A 125 1.08 -5.59 -7.11
CA ILE A 125 1.89 -4.41 -7.44
C ILE A 125 3.32 -4.82 -7.74
N LYS A 126 3.95 -5.63 -6.88
CA LYS A 126 5.33 -6.11 -7.09
C LYS A 126 5.47 -6.88 -8.40
N ASN A 127 4.57 -7.83 -8.67
CA ASN A 127 4.64 -8.67 -9.87
C ASN A 127 4.40 -7.90 -11.16
N ASN A 128 3.51 -6.91 -11.16
CA ASN A 128 3.26 -6.09 -12.34
C ASN A 128 4.34 -5.04 -12.61
N ASN A 129 5.19 -4.73 -11.61
CA ASN A 129 6.20 -3.68 -11.69
C ASN A 129 7.58 -4.22 -11.30
N PRO A 130 8.16 -5.17 -12.05
CA PRO A 130 9.36 -5.91 -11.65
C PRO A 130 10.65 -5.06 -11.58
N ILE A 131 10.63 -3.85 -12.15
CA ILE A 131 11.75 -2.89 -12.10
C ILE A 131 11.91 -2.21 -10.72
N GLY A 132 10.96 -2.44 -9.81
CA GLY A 132 11.03 -1.92 -8.45
C GLY A 132 12.03 -2.64 -7.56
N LYS A 133 12.28 -2.07 -6.38
CA LYS A 133 13.24 -2.57 -5.40
C LYS A 133 12.52 -3.02 -4.14
N SER A 134 12.68 -4.28 -3.77
CA SER A 134 12.27 -4.76 -2.45
C SER A 134 13.22 -4.26 -1.37
N VAL A 135 12.65 -3.83 -0.25
CA VAL A 135 13.37 -3.40 0.95
C VAL A 135 12.83 -4.17 2.14
N TYR A 136 13.72 -4.50 3.08
CA TYR A 136 13.40 -5.39 4.19
C TYR A 136 13.83 -4.75 5.51
N LYS A 137 13.07 -5.02 6.56
CA LYS A 137 13.48 -4.69 7.92
C LYS A 137 14.74 -5.49 8.25
N THR A 138 15.76 -4.80 8.75
CA THR A 138 17.00 -5.45 9.18
C THR A 138 16.67 -6.27 10.42
N LYS A 139 17.10 -7.54 10.43
CA LYS A 139 17.01 -8.35 11.65
C LYS A 139 17.97 -7.75 12.68
N LYS A 140 17.42 -7.21 13.77
CA LYS A 140 18.18 -6.88 14.98
C LYS A 140 18.50 -8.17 15.73
#